data_AF-A0A436WN50-F1
#
_entry.id   AF-A0A436WN50-F1
#
_cell.length_a   1.000
_cell.length_b   1.000
_cell.length_c   1.000
_cell.angle_alpha   90.00
_cell.angle_beta   90.00
_cell.angle_gamma   90.00
#
_symmetry.space_group_name_H-M   'P 1'
#
loop_
_entity.id
_entity.type
_entity.pdbx_description
1 polymer ?
#
loop_
_entity_poly.entity_id
_entity_poly.type
_entity_poly.pdbx_seq_one_letter_code
_entity_poly.pdbx_strand_id
1 'polypeptide(L)' 'VESLGADCIAKEMRPEHLEFLQGLLDRAGVTGVKASEFKRYGSARKLYNFNIDNADAY' A
#
# COMPACT_ATOMS: atom_id res chain seq x y z
N VAL A 1 -4.85 1.66 18.02
CA VAL A 1 -5.93 2.08 17.10
C VAL A 1 -6.84 0.88 16.92
N GLU A 2 -7.88 0.82 17.75
CA GLU A 2 -8.88 -0.25 17.68
C GLU A 2 -9.67 -0.10 16.37
N SER A 3 -9.58 -1.14 15.55
CA SER A 3 -10.17 -1.26 14.22
C SER A 3 -9.50 -0.40 13.14
N LEU A 4 -8.37 -0.89 12.63
CA LEU A 4 -8.04 -0.73 11.21
C LEU A 4 -9.33 -1.01 10.44
N GLY A 5 -9.90 -0.01 9.76
CA GLY A 5 -11.22 -0.16 9.12
C GLY A 5 -11.31 -1.46 8.33
N ALA A 6 -12.51 -2.03 8.20
CA ALA A 6 -12.75 -3.46 7.88
C ALA A 6 -11.92 -4.08 6.73
N ASP A 7 -11.42 -3.26 5.80
CA ASP A 7 -10.63 -3.71 4.66
C ASP A 7 -9.12 -3.40 4.75
N CYS A 8 -8.55 -2.98 5.88
CA CYS A 8 -7.15 -2.60 5.96
C CYS A 8 -6.26 -3.77 6.40
N ILE A 9 -5.38 -4.25 5.53
CA ILE A 9 -4.50 -5.40 5.77
C ILE A 9 -3.03 -5.07 5.50
N ALA A 10 -2.12 -5.77 6.18
CA ALA A 10 -0.70 -5.65 5.93
C ALA A 10 -0.37 -6.06 4.49
N LYS A 11 0.51 -5.30 3.85
CA LYS A 11 1.01 -5.56 2.50
C LYS A 11 2.54 -5.64 2.54
N GLU A 12 3.09 -6.34 1.56
CA GLU A 12 4.54 -6.44 1.42
C GLU A 12 5.18 -5.06 1.19
N MET A 13 6.28 -4.84 1.90
CA MET A 13 7.14 -3.67 1.80
C MET A 13 8.26 -3.94 0.78
N ARG A 14 7.93 -3.83 -0.51
CA ARG A 14 8.91 -3.97 -1.61
C ARG A 14 9.97 -2.86 -1.63
N PRO A 15 11.16 -3.09 -2.22
CA PRO A 15 12.24 -2.09 -2.32
C PRO A 15 11.80 -0.74 -2.89
N GLU A 16 11.02 -0.75 -3.97
CA GLU A 16 10.53 0.48 -4.63
C GLU A 16 9.75 1.40 -3.67
N HIS A 17 9.04 0.82 -2.70
CA HIS A 17 8.29 1.60 -1.74
C HIS A 17 9.18 2.18 -0.65
N LEU A 18 10.25 1.47 -0.26
CA LEU A 18 11.23 1.96 0.71
C LEU A 18 12.00 3.14 0.12
N GLU A 19 12.42 3.03 -1.13
CA GLU A 19 13.09 4.11 -1.86
C GLU A 19 12.18 5.33 -1.99
N PHE A 20 10.92 5.12 -2.36
CA PHE A 20 9.93 6.20 -2.46
C PHE A 20 9.68 6.87 -1.11
N LEU A 21 9.45 6.10 -0.05
CA LEU A 21 9.20 6.64 1.28
C LEU A 21 10.43 7.37 1.83
N GLN A 22 11.63 6.84 1.64
CA GLN A 22 12.86 7.50 2.06
C GLN A 22 13.02 8.85 1.34
N GLY A 23 12.79 8.89 0.03
CA GLY A 23 12.83 10.14 -0.73
C GLY A 23 11.83 11.20 -0.25
N LEU A 24 10.64 10.78 0.24
CA LEU A 24 9.69 11.70 0.87
C LEU A 24 10.18 12.21 2.23
N LEU A 25 10.73 11.35 3.07
CA LEU A 25 11.28 11.73 4.38
C LEU A 25 12.43 12.73 4.23
N ASP A 26 13.34 12.47 3.29
CA ASP A 26 14.49 13.34 2.99
C ASP A 26 14.02 14.73 2.53
N ARG A 27 13.04 14.78 1.61
CA ARG A 27 12.45 16.03 1.12
C ARG A 27 11.71 16.81 2.21
N ALA A 28 11.12 16.11 3.17
CA ALA A 28 10.45 16.72 4.31
C ALA A 28 11.44 17.14 5.43
N GLY A 29 12.73 16.84 5.30
CA GLY A 29 13.74 17.11 6.32
C GLY A 29 13.56 16.27 7.59
N VAL A 30 12.85 15.14 7.51
CA VAL A 30 12.59 14.27 8.66
C VAL A 30 13.83 13.40 8.90
N THR A 31 14.60 13.74 9.92
CA THR A 31 15.81 13.01 10.33
C THR A 31 15.55 12.15 11.57
N GLY A 32 16.22 11.00 11.66
CA GLY A 32 16.15 10.12 12.84
C GLY A 32 15.16 8.95 12.73
N VAL A 33 14.54 8.79 11.57
CA VAL A 33 13.73 7.60 11.23
C VAL A 33 14.12 7.09 9.85
N LYS A 34 14.06 5.77 9.66
CA LYS A 34 14.32 5.10 8.37
C LYS A 34 13.01 4.58 7.79
N ALA A 35 12.90 4.59 6.46
CA ALA A 35 11.75 4.00 5.76
C ALA A 35 11.48 2.52 6.16
N SER A 36 12.52 1.77 6.53
CA SER A 36 12.41 0.37 6.98
C SER A 36 11.72 0.18 8.33
N GLU A 37 11.49 1.24 9.10
CA GLU A 37 10.77 1.19 10.38
C GLU A 37 9.24 1.23 10.18
N PHE A 38 8.79 1.51 8.96
CA PHE A 38 7.37 1.63 8.62
C PHE A 38 6.80 0.32 8.10
N LYS A 39 5.50 0.11 8.37
CA LYS A 39 4.71 -1.00 7.82
C LYS A 39 3.73 -0.46 6.80
N ARG A 40 3.62 -1.14 5.65
CA ARG A 40 2.64 -0.82 4.62
C ARG A 40 1.35 -1.58 4.87
N TYR A 41 0.25 -0.83 4.89
CA TYR A 41 -1.10 -1.36 4.89
C TYR A 41 -1.84 -0.91 3.63
N GLY A 42 -2.78 -1.72 3.18
CA GLY A 42 -3.61 -1.41 2.02
C GLY A 42 -4.92 -2.18 2.03
N SER A 43 -5.81 -1.87 1.09
CA SER A 43 -7.14 -2.49 1.05
C SER A 43 -7.08 -4.00 0.77
N ALA A 44 -7.94 -4.77 1.44
CA ALA A 44 -8.27 -6.15 1.16
C ALA A 44 -9.21 -6.29 -0.04
N ARG A 45 -9.90 -5.20 -0.42
CA ARG A 45 -10.79 -5.18 -1.58
C ARG A 45 -9.98 -5.46 -2.84
N LYS A 46 -10.50 -6.37 -3.65
CA LYS A 46 -10.04 -6.54 -5.03
C LYS A 46 -10.81 -5.56 -5.89
N LEU A 47 -10.10 -4.74 -6.65
CA LEU A 47 -10.75 -3.92 -7.67
C LEU A 47 -11.37 -4.89 -8.69
N TYR A 48 -12.68 -4.78 -8.92
CA TYR A 48 -13.29 -5.47 -10.05
C TYR A 48 -12.78 -4.78 -11.31
N ASN A 49 -11.83 -5.43 -11.99
CA ASN A 49 -11.47 -5.05 -13.33
C ASN A 49 -12.43 -5.80 -14.25
N PHE A 50 -13.23 -5.08 -15.03
CA PHE A 50 -14.14 -5.67 -16.01
C PHE A 50 -13.34 -6.59 -16.93
N ASN A 51 -13.51 -7.90 -16.78
CA ASN A 51 -12.92 -8.90 -17.65
C ASN A 51 -13.85 -9.06 -18.84
N ILE A 52 -13.39 -8.62 -20.02
CA ILE A 52 -14.14 -8.69 -21.27
C ILE A 52 -14.56 -10.12 -21.63
N ASP A 53 -13.84 -11.13 -21.15
CA ASP A 53 -14.16 -12.55 -21.32
C ASP A 53 -15.44 -13.00 -20.57
N ASN A 54 -16.01 -12.17 -19.68
CA ASN A 54 -17.32 -12.45 -19.06
C ASN A 54 -18.49 -11.82 -19.84
N ALA A 55 -18.23 -11.18 -20.99
CA ALA A 55 -19.27 -10.56 -21.81
C ALA A 55 -20.18 -11.61 -22.50
N ASP A 56 -19.68 -12.82 -22.78
CA ASP A 56 -20.46 -13.90 -23.40
C ASP A 56 -21.37 -14.65 -22.41
N ALA A 57 -21.35 -14.30 -21.12
CA ALA A 57 -22.13 -14.96 -20.07
C ALA A 57 -23.50 -14.29 -19.77
N TYR A 58 -23.92 -13.30 -20.58
CA TYR A 58 -25.20 -12.58 -20.45
C TYR A 58 -26.07 -12.72 -21.70
#